data_AF-G9PLD3-F1
#
_entry.id   AF-G9PLD3-F1
#
_cell.length_a   1.000
_cell.length_b   1.000
_cell.length_c   1.000
_cell.angle_alpha   90.00
_cell.angle_beta   90.00
_cell.angle_gamma   90.00
#
_symmetry.space_group_name_H-M   'P 1'
#
loop_
_entity.id
_entity.type
_entity.pdbx_description
1 polymer ?
#
loop_
_entity_poly.entity_id
_entity_poly.type
_entity_poly.pdbx_seq_one_letter_code
_entity_poly.pdbx_strand_id
1 'polypeptide(L)'
;MIRNVHERVINAPLEPLGVLLDGLGQKGDRLWPSRSWPPMVLDRPLALGADGGHDGIYYYVSEYEPGRRVRFTFHPRTGIIGAHELGLDALDDERSRIRHVLIGRTSGAMRVMFPAAVEPLHDAVIEDLFDNAERETTGTVIRPATWSPRVRVLRRLARGR
;
A
#
# COMPACT_ATOMS: atom_id res chain seq x y z
N MET A 1 -11.06 16.11 -5.13
CA MET A 1 -11.28 15.05 -4.13
C MET A 1 -10.56 13.82 -4.63
N ILE A 2 -9.84 13.11 -3.77
CA ILE A 2 -9.12 11.90 -4.16
C ILE A 2 -10.06 10.70 -3.99
N ARG A 3 -10.12 9.87 -5.03
CA ARG A 3 -10.65 8.51 -4.98
C ARG A 3 -9.77 7.65 -5.87
N ASN A 4 -8.87 6.92 -5.24
CA ASN A 4 -7.92 6.03 -5.90
C ASN A 4 -8.17 4.62 -5.36
N VAL A 5 -8.44 3.66 -6.25
CA VAL A 5 -8.87 2.31 -5.88
C VAL A 5 -8.15 1.32 -6.78
N HIS A 6 -7.50 0.35 -6.16
CA HIS A 6 -6.88 -0.79 -6.83
C HIS A 6 -7.48 -2.07 -6.29
N GLU A 7 -7.70 -3.05 -7.15
CA GLU A 7 -8.17 -4.37 -6.74
C GLU A 7 -7.59 -5.46 -7.63
N ARG A 8 -7.32 -6.61 -7.03
CA ARG A 8 -6.84 -7.79 -7.75
C ARG A 8 -7.40 -9.05 -7.11
N VAL A 9 -7.74 -10.03 -7.93
CA VAL A 9 -8.02 -11.39 -7.46
C VAL A 9 -6.71 -12.17 -7.45
N ILE A 10 -6.39 -12.77 -6.31
CA ILE A 10 -5.25 -13.64 -6.10
C ILE A 10 -5.76 -15.07 -6.03
N ASN A 11 -5.12 -15.98 -6.77
CA ASN A 11 -5.41 -17.42 -6.73
C ASN A 11 -4.76 -18.07 -5.50
N ALA A 12 -5.09 -17.55 -4.33
CA ALA A 12 -4.69 -18.09 -3.04
C ALA A 12 -5.83 -17.95 -2.01
N PRO A 13 -5.92 -18.89 -1.05
CA PRO A 13 -6.76 -18.76 0.13
C PRO A 13 -6.42 -17.49 0.92
N LEU A 14 -7.37 -17.04 1.73
CA LEU A 14 -7.22 -15.78 2.44
C LEU A 14 -6.19 -15.85 3.59
N GLU A 15 -6.06 -16.98 4.27
CA GLU A 15 -5.18 -17.10 5.44
C GLU A 15 -3.71 -16.72 5.13
N PRO A 16 -3.05 -17.26 4.08
CA PRO A 16 -1.70 -16.84 3.70
C PRO A 16 -1.58 -15.33 3.41
N LEU A 17 -2.59 -14.72 2.78
CA LEU A 17 -2.61 -13.28 2.54
C LEU A 17 -2.78 -12.48 3.83
N GLY A 18 -3.61 -12.98 4.76
CA GLY A 18 -3.80 -12.38 6.07
C GLY A 18 -2.50 -12.31 6.86
N VAL A 19 -1.70 -13.39 6.86
CA VAL A 19 -0.38 -13.41 7.50
C VAL A 19 0.57 -12.37 6.90
N LEU A 20 0.50 -12.15 5.58
CA LEU A 20 1.30 -11.10 4.92
C LEU A 20 0.82 -9.69 5.31
N LEU A 21 -0.49 -9.48 5.39
CA LEU A 21 -1.08 -8.21 5.82
C LEU A 21 -0.67 -7.86 7.25
N ASP A 22 -0.73 -8.82 8.16
CA ASP A 22 -0.39 -8.61 9.58
C ASP A 22 1.09 -8.29 9.82
N GLY A 23 1.95 -8.65 8.86
CA GLY A 23 3.38 -8.34 8.87
C GLY A 23 3.75 -6.93 8.35
N LEU A 24 2.77 -6.13 7.90
CA LEU A 24 3.03 -4.83 7.29
C LEU A 24 3.81 -3.88 8.21
N GLY A 25 4.79 -3.19 7.61
CA GLY A 25 5.58 -2.17 8.28
C GLY A 25 6.59 -2.69 9.30
N GLN A 26 6.74 -4.02 9.42
CA GLN A 26 7.69 -4.65 10.33
C GLN A 26 8.98 -5.06 9.63
N LYS A 27 10.00 -5.41 10.43
CA LYS A 27 11.21 -6.03 9.89
C LYS A 27 10.86 -7.35 9.21
N GLY A 28 11.23 -7.49 7.95
CA GLY A 28 10.92 -8.68 7.16
C GLY A 28 9.52 -8.65 6.54
N ASP A 29 8.87 -7.48 6.47
CA ASP A 29 7.66 -7.27 5.68
C ASP A 29 7.86 -7.78 4.24
N ARG A 30 7.10 -8.81 3.89
CA ARG A 30 7.12 -9.48 2.59
C ARG A 30 6.06 -8.92 1.65
N LEU A 31 5.07 -8.22 2.18
CA LEU A 31 4.00 -7.63 1.39
C LEU A 31 4.47 -6.31 0.77
N TRP A 32 5.06 -5.42 1.58
CA TRP A 32 5.58 -4.15 1.08
C TRP A 32 6.77 -4.36 0.11
N PRO A 33 6.77 -3.74 -1.08
CA PRO A 33 7.78 -3.94 -2.12
C PRO A 33 9.10 -3.19 -1.84
N SER A 34 9.72 -3.44 -0.69
CA SER A 34 10.93 -2.77 -0.18
C SER A 34 12.15 -2.85 -1.11
N ARG A 35 12.21 -3.83 -2.03
CA ARG A 35 13.28 -3.89 -3.05
C ARG A 35 13.23 -2.68 -3.99
N SER A 36 12.00 -2.28 -4.32
CA SER A 36 11.70 -1.26 -5.32
C SER A 36 11.25 0.06 -4.71
N TRP A 37 10.84 0.09 -3.46
CA TRP A 37 10.32 1.29 -2.80
C TRP A 37 10.97 1.47 -1.44
N PRO A 38 11.15 2.71 -0.95
CA PRO A 38 11.55 2.91 0.43
C PRO A 38 10.61 2.17 1.38
N PRO A 39 11.15 1.55 2.44
CA PRO A 39 10.37 0.66 3.27
C PRO A 39 9.25 1.44 3.97
N MET A 40 8.06 0.85 3.99
CA MET A 40 7.06 1.20 4.98
C MET A 40 7.55 0.70 6.34
N VAL A 41 7.51 1.58 7.35
CA VAL A 41 7.92 1.26 8.71
C VAL A 41 6.86 1.76 9.67
N LEU A 42 6.45 0.89 10.59
CA LEU A 42 5.62 1.25 11.74
C LEU A 42 6.45 1.18 13.02
N ASP A 43 6.09 1.99 14.01
CA ASP A 43 6.78 2.10 15.31
C ASP A 43 6.57 0.88 16.22
N ARG A 44 5.56 0.08 15.93
CA ARG A 44 5.17 -1.14 16.65
C ARG A 44 4.46 -2.11 15.68
N PRO A 45 4.22 -3.38 16.08
CA PRO A 45 3.44 -4.33 15.29
C PRO A 45 2.09 -3.77 14.85
N LEU A 46 1.56 -4.28 13.73
CA LEU A 46 0.29 -3.83 13.18
C LEU A 46 -0.83 -3.99 14.21
N ALA A 47 -1.32 -2.86 14.71
CA ALA A 47 -2.34 -2.78 15.73
C ALA A 47 -2.95 -1.38 15.72
N LEU A 48 -4.12 -1.21 16.35
CA LEU A 48 -4.74 0.10 16.51
C LEU A 48 -3.76 1.09 17.15
N GLY A 49 -3.56 2.25 16.52
CA GLY A 49 -2.66 3.30 16.98
C GLY A 49 -1.18 3.07 16.68
N ALA A 50 -0.78 2.02 15.94
CA ALA A 50 0.55 1.93 15.37
C ALA A 50 0.79 3.10 14.41
N ASP A 51 1.94 3.76 14.50
CA ASP A 51 2.25 5.00 13.78
C ASP A 51 3.48 4.80 12.88
N GLY A 52 3.57 5.50 11.76
CA GLY A 52 4.69 5.39 10.84
C GLY A 52 4.41 5.94 9.45
N GLY A 53 4.94 5.26 8.43
CA GLY A 53 4.79 5.70 7.04
C GLY A 53 5.88 5.22 6.09
N HIS A 54 5.96 5.88 4.93
CA HIS A 54 7.01 5.70 3.92
C HIS A 54 7.18 6.99 3.11
N ASP A 55 8.37 7.28 2.58
CA ASP A 55 8.61 8.40 1.64
C ASP A 55 8.09 9.79 2.07
N GLY A 56 8.12 10.07 3.37
CA GLY A 56 7.59 11.33 3.92
C GLY A 56 6.07 11.43 3.95
N ILE A 57 5.37 10.34 3.62
CA ILE A 57 3.94 10.13 3.83
C ILE A 57 3.77 9.46 5.18
N TYR A 58 3.18 10.19 6.14
CA TYR A 58 2.99 9.72 7.50
C TYR A 58 1.52 9.45 7.80
N TYR A 59 1.26 8.38 8.53
CA TYR A 59 -0.07 7.93 8.90
C TYR A 59 -0.01 7.02 10.14
N TYR A 60 -1.18 6.79 10.75
CA TYR A 60 -1.35 5.85 11.85
C TYR A 60 -2.50 4.89 11.57
N VAL A 61 -2.46 3.70 12.16
CA VAL A 61 -3.53 2.71 12.08
C VAL A 61 -4.74 3.21 12.87
N SER A 62 -5.82 3.54 12.18
CA SER A 62 -7.06 4.01 12.79
C SER A 62 -8.11 2.92 12.93
N GLU A 63 -8.03 1.86 12.12
CA GLU A 63 -8.87 0.66 12.23
C GLU A 63 -8.05 -0.56 11.81
N TYR A 64 -8.28 -1.70 12.45
CA TYR A 64 -7.56 -2.93 12.16
C TYR A 64 -8.40 -4.17 12.51
N GLU A 65 -8.45 -5.11 11.58
CA GLU A 65 -9.00 -6.44 11.71
C GLU A 65 -7.93 -7.45 11.28
N PRO A 66 -7.38 -8.25 12.21
CA PRO A 66 -6.29 -9.18 11.92
C PRO A 66 -6.60 -10.12 10.75
N GLY A 67 -5.62 -10.25 9.85
CA GLY A 67 -5.70 -11.07 8.65
C GLY A 67 -6.71 -10.61 7.59
N ARG A 68 -7.36 -9.46 7.78
CA ARG A 68 -8.50 -9.03 6.96
C ARG A 68 -8.36 -7.62 6.44
N ARG A 69 -8.09 -6.65 7.31
CA ARG A 69 -8.21 -5.24 6.95
C ARG A 69 -7.37 -4.35 7.84
N VAL A 70 -6.73 -3.35 7.24
CA VAL A 70 -6.13 -2.25 7.97
C VAL A 70 -6.43 -0.92 7.31
N ARG A 71 -6.78 0.08 8.11
CA ARG A 71 -7.00 1.46 7.69
C ARG A 71 -5.97 2.38 8.33
N PHE A 72 -5.28 3.13 7.48
CA PHE A 72 -4.29 4.13 7.87
C PHE A 72 -4.84 5.53 7.64
N THR A 73 -5.00 6.30 8.70
CA THR A 73 -5.39 7.72 8.59
C THR A 73 -4.14 8.58 8.46
N PHE A 74 -4.13 9.47 7.45
CA PHE A 74 -2.98 10.35 7.20
C PHE A 74 -2.82 11.37 8.32
N HIS A 75 -1.57 11.61 8.72
CA HIS A 75 -1.25 12.74 9.58
C HIS A 75 -1.51 14.07 8.84
N PRO A 76 -1.99 15.12 9.52
CA PRO A 76 -2.26 16.42 8.89
C PRO A 76 -1.06 17.00 8.13
N ARG A 77 0.16 16.77 8.62
CA ARG A 77 1.42 17.21 8.00
C ARG A 77 1.68 16.63 6.61
N THR A 78 1.04 15.50 6.29
CA THR A 78 1.13 14.85 4.97
C THR A 78 0.47 15.70 3.89
N GLY A 79 -0.41 16.65 4.25
CA GLY A 79 -1.16 17.45 3.28
C GLY A 79 -2.28 16.66 2.61
N ILE A 80 -2.66 15.50 3.16
CA ILE A 80 -3.83 14.71 2.77
C ILE A 80 -4.71 14.56 4.00
N ILE A 81 -5.97 15.00 3.89
CA ILE A 81 -7.00 14.79 4.91
C ILE A 81 -7.84 13.61 4.41
N GLY A 82 -7.67 12.45 5.04
CA GLY A 82 -8.30 11.21 4.63
C GLY A 82 -7.55 10.00 5.14
N ALA A 83 -7.76 8.87 4.49
CA ALA A 83 -7.13 7.60 4.83
C ALA A 83 -6.89 6.77 3.59
N HIS A 84 -6.01 5.78 3.73
CA HIS A 84 -5.97 4.65 2.83
C HIS A 84 -6.16 3.34 3.58
N GLU A 85 -6.67 2.34 2.88
CA GLU A 85 -7.11 1.08 3.45
C GLU A 85 -6.67 -0.06 2.56
N LEU A 86 -6.18 -1.13 3.18
CA LEU A 86 -5.91 -2.40 2.52
C LEU A 86 -6.84 -3.45 3.12
N GLY A 87 -7.59 -4.14 2.27
CA GLY A 87 -8.55 -5.16 2.65
C GLY A 87 -8.40 -6.45 1.85
N LEU A 88 -8.78 -7.55 2.49
CA LEU A 88 -8.77 -8.90 1.97
C LEU A 88 -10.16 -9.54 2.15
N ASP A 89 -10.75 -9.98 1.05
CA ASP A 89 -12.03 -10.70 1.05
C ASP A 89 -11.84 -12.08 0.44
N ALA A 90 -12.36 -13.12 1.07
CA ALA A 90 -12.43 -14.45 0.45
C ALA A 90 -13.51 -14.42 -0.63
N LEU A 91 -13.20 -14.88 -1.84
CA LEU A 91 -14.18 -15.08 -2.91
C LEU A 91 -14.71 -16.52 -2.88
N ASP A 92 -13.81 -17.46 -2.60
CA ASP A 92 -14.05 -18.88 -2.33
C ASP A 92 -12.85 -19.45 -1.55
N ASP A 93 -12.78 -20.77 -1.40
CA ASP A 93 -11.74 -21.46 -0.63
C ASP A 93 -10.33 -21.33 -1.25
N GLU A 94 -10.22 -21.03 -2.55
CA GLU A 94 -8.95 -20.99 -3.28
C GLU A 94 -8.58 -19.58 -3.75
N ARG A 95 -9.49 -18.62 -3.71
CA ARG A 95 -9.31 -17.28 -4.27
C ARG A 95 -9.73 -16.19 -3.30
N SER A 96 -8.94 -15.13 -3.30
CA SER A 96 -9.17 -13.94 -2.48
C SER A 96 -9.06 -12.67 -3.30
N ARG A 97 -9.81 -11.64 -2.93
CA ARG A 97 -9.64 -10.28 -3.45
C ARG A 97 -8.76 -9.50 -2.48
N ILE A 98 -7.68 -8.91 -2.99
CA ILE A 98 -6.97 -7.83 -2.32
C ILE A 98 -7.45 -6.50 -2.90
N ARG A 99 -7.73 -5.53 -2.02
CA ARG A 99 -8.24 -4.23 -2.41
C ARG A 99 -7.58 -3.12 -1.62
N HIS A 100 -7.10 -2.11 -2.33
CA HIS A 100 -6.60 -0.86 -1.77
C HIS A 100 -7.55 0.28 -2.12
N VAL A 101 -7.85 1.11 -1.12
CA VAL A 101 -8.70 2.29 -1.28
C VAL A 101 -8.05 3.47 -0.61
N LEU A 102 -7.80 4.54 -1.36
CA LEU A 102 -7.43 5.85 -0.82
C LEU A 102 -8.54 6.86 -1.13
N ILE A 103 -9.10 7.43 -0.06
CA ILE A 103 -10.09 8.50 -0.13
C ILE A 103 -9.63 9.67 0.73
N GLY A 104 -9.68 10.87 0.15
CA GLY A 104 -9.30 12.07 0.90
C GLY A 104 -9.37 13.35 0.09
N ARG A 105 -8.81 14.40 0.68
CA ARG A 105 -8.67 15.72 0.06
C ARG A 105 -7.26 16.24 0.31
N THR A 106 -6.63 16.76 -0.73
CA THR A 106 -5.31 17.39 -0.63
C THR A 106 -5.40 18.81 -0.09
N SER A 107 -4.44 19.21 0.73
CA SER A 107 -4.22 20.56 1.23
C SER A 107 -2.79 21.04 0.94
N GLY A 108 -2.56 22.35 1.02
CA GLY A 108 -1.23 22.94 0.81
C GLY A 108 -0.58 22.56 -0.54
N ALA A 109 0.73 22.33 -0.51
CA ALA A 109 1.51 21.91 -1.68
C ALA A 109 1.05 20.57 -2.28
N MET A 110 0.41 19.71 -1.48
CA MET A 110 -0.06 18.40 -1.92
C MET A 110 -1.16 18.51 -2.98
N ARG A 111 -1.85 19.66 -3.10
CA ARG A 111 -2.80 19.92 -4.20
C ARG A 111 -2.16 19.83 -5.58
N VAL A 112 -0.88 20.16 -5.69
CA VAL A 112 -0.11 20.09 -6.95
C VAL A 112 0.73 18.81 -6.99
N MET A 113 1.43 18.48 -5.89
CA MET A 113 2.31 17.31 -5.85
C MET A 113 1.56 16.00 -6.04
N PHE A 114 0.30 15.91 -5.60
CA PHE A 114 -0.47 14.67 -5.69
C PHE A 114 -0.65 14.18 -7.13
N PRO A 115 -1.34 14.92 -8.03
CA PRO A 115 -1.49 14.48 -9.41
C PRO A 115 -0.18 14.51 -10.21
N ALA A 116 0.79 15.34 -9.81
CA ALA A 116 2.06 15.49 -10.51
C ALA A 116 3.04 14.34 -10.23
N ALA A 117 3.07 13.81 -9.01
CA ALA A 117 4.07 12.85 -8.58
C ALA A 117 3.55 11.77 -7.62
N VAL A 118 2.80 12.14 -6.57
CA VAL A 118 2.43 11.18 -5.52
C VAL A 118 1.48 10.12 -6.04
N GLU A 119 0.44 10.47 -6.79
CA GLU A 119 -0.53 9.52 -7.33
C GLU A 119 0.12 8.51 -8.31
N PRO A 120 0.89 8.92 -9.34
CA PRO A 120 1.58 7.96 -10.20
C PRO A 120 2.55 7.03 -9.47
N LEU A 121 3.26 7.53 -8.45
CA LEU A 121 4.16 6.70 -7.64
C LEU A 121 3.38 5.76 -6.72
N HIS A 122 2.30 6.27 -6.11
CA HIS A 122 1.38 5.53 -5.27
C HIS A 122 0.77 4.35 -6.04
N ASP A 123 0.23 4.60 -7.24
CA ASP A 123 -0.35 3.54 -8.08
C ASP A 123 0.67 2.43 -8.36
N ALA A 124 1.90 2.80 -8.68
CA ALA A 124 2.96 1.84 -8.97
C ALA A 124 3.39 1.02 -7.73
N VAL A 125 3.47 1.63 -6.53
CA VAL A 125 3.80 0.88 -5.31
C VAL A 125 2.67 -0.06 -4.90
N ILE A 126 1.40 0.32 -5.12
CA ILE A 126 0.26 -0.56 -4.84
C ILE A 126 0.22 -1.76 -5.78
N GLU A 127 0.49 -1.56 -7.08
CA GLU A 127 0.55 -2.69 -8.02
C GLU A 127 1.73 -3.63 -7.72
N ASP A 128 2.89 -3.10 -7.32
CA ASP A 128 4.02 -3.94 -6.89
C ASP A 128 3.74 -4.66 -5.56
N LEU A 129 2.96 -4.05 -4.65
CA LEU A 129 2.50 -4.69 -3.43
C LEU A 129 1.57 -5.88 -3.76
N PHE A 130 0.69 -5.72 -4.75
CA PHE A 130 -0.16 -6.81 -5.21
C PHE A 130 0.64 -7.92 -5.91
N ASP A 131 1.70 -7.57 -6.66
CA ASP A 131 2.64 -8.56 -7.21
C ASP A 131 3.34 -9.36 -6.10
N ASN A 132 3.71 -8.72 -4.99
CA ASN A 132 4.28 -9.41 -3.83
C ASN A 132 3.26 -10.35 -3.16
N ALA A 133 2.02 -9.89 -2.96
CA ALA A 133 0.94 -10.75 -2.45
C ALA A 133 0.75 -12.01 -3.32
N GLU A 134 0.71 -11.85 -4.64
CA GLU A 134 0.58 -12.97 -5.58
C GLU A 134 1.80 -13.90 -5.52
N ARG A 135 3.01 -13.33 -5.54
CA ARG A 135 4.27 -14.09 -5.52
C ARG A 135 4.43 -14.90 -4.24
N GLU A 136 4.17 -14.29 -3.09
CA GLU A 136 4.38 -14.94 -1.78
C GLU A 136 3.37 -16.06 -1.52
N THR A 137 2.19 -16.00 -2.15
CA THR A 137 1.12 -16.98 -1.92
C THR A 137 1.01 -18.04 -3.01
N THR A 138 1.43 -17.72 -4.25
CA THR A 138 1.33 -18.64 -5.40
C THR A 138 2.69 -19.07 -5.97
N GLY A 139 3.78 -18.42 -5.55
CA GLY A 139 5.13 -18.63 -6.08
C GLY A 139 5.41 -17.92 -7.41
N THR A 140 4.40 -17.32 -8.05
CA THR A 140 4.53 -16.64 -9.35
C THR A 140 3.68 -15.36 -9.39
N VAL A 141 3.80 -14.58 -10.46
CA VAL A 141 2.95 -13.42 -10.75
C VAL A 141 2.49 -13.55 -12.19
N ILE A 142 1.18 -13.74 -12.39
CA ILE A 142 0.63 -14.00 -13.74
C ILE A 142 0.76 -12.75 -14.62
N ARG A 143 0.54 -11.56 -14.04
CA ARG A 143 0.61 -10.27 -14.75
C ARG A 143 1.41 -9.25 -13.93
N PRO A 144 2.75 -9.28 -14.02
CA PRO A 144 3.58 -8.35 -13.27
C PRO A 144 3.27 -6.89 -13.60
N ALA A 145 3.28 -6.06 -12.57
CA ALA A 145 3.17 -4.61 -12.69
C ALA A 145 4.30 -4.07 -13.57
N THR A 146 3.97 -3.07 -14.40
CA THR A 146 4.96 -2.38 -15.23
C THR A 146 4.94 -0.89 -14.94
N TRP A 147 6.13 -0.30 -14.79
CA TRP A 147 6.25 1.13 -14.54
C TRP A 147 6.39 1.91 -15.83
N SER A 148 5.52 2.91 -15.99
CA SER A 148 5.64 3.90 -17.06
C SER A 148 6.98 4.66 -17.00
N PRO A 149 7.48 5.22 -18.11
CA PRO A 149 8.67 6.06 -18.11
C PRO A 149 8.59 7.20 -17.08
N ARG A 150 7.39 7.78 -16.91
CA ARG A 150 7.12 8.82 -15.91
C ARG A 150 7.41 8.33 -14.49
N VAL A 151 6.88 7.17 -14.11
CA VAL A 151 7.11 6.57 -12.78
C VAL A 151 8.61 6.29 -12.57
N ARG A 152 9.29 5.74 -13.58
CA ARG A 152 10.74 5.47 -13.51
C ARG A 152 11.56 6.74 -13.24
N VAL A 153 11.24 7.84 -13.93
CA VAL A 153 11.89 9.14 -13.73
C VAL A 153 11.59 9.71 -12.35
N LEU A 154 10.30 9.79 -11.97
CA LEU A 154 9.88 10.31 -10.67
C LEU A 154 10.54 9.57 -9.51
N ARG A 155 10.57 8.24 -9.58
CA ARG A 155 11.20 7.38 -8.58
C ARG A 155 12.70 7.63 -8.46
N ARG A 156 13.40 7.85 -9.59
CA ARG A 156 14.83 8.18 -9.58
C ARG A 156 15.09 9.52 -8.90
N LEU A 157 14.23 10.51 -9.12
CA LEU A 157 14.32 11.83 -8.47
C LEU A 157 14.02 11.75 -6.97
N ALA A 158 13.04 10.93 -6.57
CA ALA A 158 12.70 10.73 -5.16
C ALA A 158 13.81 10.01 -4.37
N ARG A 159 14.52 9.06 -5.01
CA ARG A 159 15.65 8.31 -4.42
C ARG A 159 16.98 9.07 -4.38
N GLY A 160 17.10 10.18 -5.11
CA GLY A 160 18.32 10.98 -5.22
C GLY A 160 18.47 12.07 -4.16
N ARG A 161 17.62 12.06 -3.15
CA ARG A 161 17.68 12.91 -1.94
C ARG A 161 17.91 12.03 -0.72
#